data_AF-A0A955CAK2-F1
#
_entry.id   AF-A0A955CAK2-F1
#
_cell.length_a   1.000
_cell.length_b   1.000
_cell.length_c   1.000
_cell.angle_alpha   90.00
_cell.angle_beta   90.00
_cell.angle_gamma   90.00
#
_symmetry.space_group_name_H-M   'P 1'
#
loop_
_entity.id
_entity.type
_entity.pdbx_description
1 polymer ?
#
loop_
_entity_poly.entity_id
_entity_poly.type
_entity_poly.pdbx_seq_one_letter_code
_entity_poly.pdbx_strand_id
1 'polypeptide(L)'
;SLIGQLRDRFDHTIFDIASADRHPDAQAVGKQTDGVLVVVNAGSTPRETVGEARKRLDLAGARCLGLVLNQRTDPIPAMLYNVT
;
A
#
# COMPACT_ATOMS: atom_id res chain seq x y z
N SER A 1 -16.70 17.03 -0.64
CA SER A 1 -16.78 15.56 -0.58
C SER A 1 -16.64 15.11 0.87
N LEU A 2 -17.04 13.88 1.23
CA LEU A 2 -16.81 13.34 2.58
C LEU A 2 -15.32 13.37 2.94
N ILE A 3 -14.43 13.02 2.01
CA ILE A 3 -12.98 13.07 2.19
C ILE A 3 -12.51 14.49 2.54
N GLY A 4 -13.06 15.53 1.89
CA GLY A 4 -12.74 16.92 2.23
C GLY A 4 -13.14 17.30 3.65
N GLN A 5 -14.33 16.88 4.11
CA GLN A 5 -14.78 17.13 5.48
C GLN A 5 -13.92 16.41 6.53
N LEU A 6 -13.45 15.20 6.22
CA LEU A 6 -12.52 14.48 7.10
C LEU A 6 -11.17 15.20 7.20
N ARG A 7 -10.68 15.76 6.07
CA ARG A 7 -9.44 16.55 6.02
C ARG A 7 -9.52 17.83 6.86
N ASP A 8 -10.69 18.48 6.92
CA ASP A 8 -10.87 19.68 7.75
C ASP A 8 -10.94 19.36 9.26
N ARG A 9 -11.26 18.10 9.62
CA ARG A 9 -11.54 17.70 11.00
C ARG A 9 -10.40 16.93 11.68
N PHE A 10 -9.52 16.30 10.89
CA PHE A 10 -8.44 15.45 11.40
C PHE A 10 -7.11 15.85 10.75
N ASP A 11 -6.03 15.84 11.53
CA ASP A 11 -4.67 16.11 11.01
C ASP A 11 -4.25 15.03 9.99
N HIS A 12 -4.67 13.79 10.23
CA HIS A 12 -4.38 12.64 9.40
C HIS A 12 -5.59 11.72 9.24
N THR A 13 -5.80 11.22 8.04
CA THR A 13 -6.86 10.26 7.70
C THR A 13 -6.25 9.05 7.00
N ILE A 14 -6.43 7.86 7.57
CA ILE A 14 -6.00 6.59 6.97
C ILE A 14 -7.26 5.85 6.50
N PHE A 15 -7.25 5.45 5.23
CA PHE A 15 -8.33 4.67 4.63
C PHE A 15 -7.83 3.24 4.43
N ASP A 16 -8.48 2.28 5.08
CA ASP A 16 -8.30 0.86 4.77
C ASP A 16 -9.24 0.48 3.63
N ILE A 17 -8.69 -0.11 2.57
CA ILE A 17 -9.37 -0.31 1.29
C ILE A 17 -9.03 -1.69 0.73
N ALA A 18 -9.97 -2.27 -0.01
CA ALA A 18 -9.77 -3.50 -0.75
C ALA A 18 -8.56 -3.43 -1.70
N SER A 19 -7.98 -4.61 -1.99
CA SER A 19 -6.74 -4.71 -2.76
C SER A 19 -6.83 -4.09 -4.15
N ALA A 20 -5.83 -3.27 -4.50
CA ALA A 20 -5.77 -2.49 -5.73
C ALA A 20 -5.57 -3.33 -7.01
N ASP A 21 -5.10 -4.57 -6.90
CA ASP A 21 -4.97 -5.49 -8.04
C ASP A 21 -6.33 -6.04 -8.50
N ARG A 22 -7.32 -6.15 -7.58
CA ARG A 22 -8.62 -6.78 -7.84
C ARG A 22 -9.80 -5.82 -7.84
N HIS A 23 -9.74 -4.75 -7.05
CA HIS A 23 -10.86 -3.85 -6.83
C HIS A 23 -10.53 -2.43 -7.29
N PRO A 24 -11.52 -1.67 -7.80
CA PRO A 24 -11.34 -0.29 -8.27
C PRO A 24 -11.28 0.75 -7.14
N ASP A 25 -11.55 0.35 -5.90
CA ASP A 25 -11.73 1.26 -4.76
C ASP A 25 -10.47 2.06 -4.46
N ALA A 26 -9.30 1.39 -4.51
CA ALA A 26 -8.01 2.02 -4.25
C ALA A 26 -7.67 3.11 -5.28
N GLN A 27 -8.10 2.95 -6.54
CA GLN A 27 -7.94 3.94 -7.60
C GLN A 27 -8.88 5.13 -7.39
N ALA A 28 -10.15 4.86 -7.04
CA ALA A 28 -11.17 5.88 -6.86
C ALA A 28 -10.91 6.76 -5.63
N VAL A 29 -10.48 6.16 -4.51
CA VAL A 29 -10.14 6.88 -3.29
C VAL A 29 -8.73 7.45 -3.38
N GLY A 30 -7.76 6.68 -3.87
CA GLY A 30 -6.36 7.07 -3.92
C GLY A 30 -6.10 8.39 -4.67
N LYS A 31 -6.83 8.64 -5.77
CA LYS A 31 -6.73 9.92 -6.51
C LYS A 31 -7.25 11.14 -5.74
N GLN A 32 -7.99 10.94 -4.65
CA GLN A 32 -8.54 12.00 -3.78
C GLN A 32 -7.73 12.16 -2.49
N THR A 33 -6.70 11.34 -2.30
CA THR A 33 -5.81 11.36 -1.13
C THR A 33 -4.44 11.92 -1.48
N ASP A 34 -3.60 12.18 -0.48
CA ASP A 34 -2.23 12.65 -0.67
C ASP A 34 -1.30 11.53 -1.22
N GLY A 35 -1.70 10.28 -1.05
CA GLY A 35 -1.09 9.13 -1.69
C GLY A 35 -1.53 7.79 -1.10
N VAL A 36 -1.09 6.72 -1.74
CA VAL A 36 -1.43 5.34 -1.42
C VAL A 36 -0.17 4.59 -1.00
N LEU A 37 -0.24 3.83 0.08
CA LEU A 37 0.80 2.90 0.51
C LEU A 37 0.35 1.47 0.20
N VAL A 38 1.14 0.72 -0.56
CA VAL A 38 0.77 -0.65 -0.95
C VAL A 38 1.32 -1.64 0.08
N VAL A 39 0.45 -2.41 0.73
CA VAL A 39 0.85 -3.48 1.64
C VAL A 39 0.94 -4.79 0.88
N VAL A 40 2.09 -5.48 0.99
CA VAL A 40 2.40 -6.72 0.27
C VAL A 40 2.70 -7.82 1.27
N ASN A 41 2.09 -9.00 1.11
CA ASN A 41 2.44 -10.17 1.92
C ASN A 41 3.75 -10.78 1.41
N ALA A 42 4.79 -10.71 2.24
CA ALA A 42 6.13 -11.20 1.92
C ALA A 42 6.12 -12.70 1.60
N GLY A 43 6.78 -13.09 0.51
CA GLY A 43 6.87 -14.49 0.08
C GLY A 43 5.57 -15.10 -0.43
N SER A 44 4.42 -14.46 -0.23
CA SER A 44 3.11 -14.96 -0.63
C SER A 44 2.55 -14.24 -1.86
N THR A 45 2.78 -12.93 -1.99
CA THR A 45 2.27 -12.15 -3.11
C THR A 45 3.28 -12.11 -4.26
N PRO A 46 2.92 -12.59 -5.48
CA PRO A 46 3.80 -12.52 -6.65
C PRO A 46 4.19 -11.08 -7.02
N ARG A 47 5.41 -10.90 -7.52
CA ARG A 47 5.93 -9.58 -7.90
C ARG A 47 5.08 -8.95 -9.02
N GLU A 48 4.56 -9.76 -9.92
CA GLU A 48 3.69 -9.35 -11.02
C GLU A 48 2.38 -8.76 -10.51
N THR A 49 1.79 -9.36 -9.46
CA THR A 49 0.58 -8.83 -8.80
C THR A 49 0.83 -7.46 -8.19
N VAL A 50 1.98 -7.27 -7.53
CA VAL A 50 2.38 -5.96 -6.99
C VAL A 50 2.60 -4.93 -8.11
N GLY A 51 3.24 -5.36 -9.20
CA GLY A 51 3.46 -4.53 -10.39
C GLY A 51 2.14 -4.07 -11.04
N GLU A 52 1.17 -4.96 -11.17
CA GLU A 52 -0.15 -4.65 -11.73
C GLU A 52 -0.94 -3.70 -10.79
N ALA A 53 -0.93 -3.95 -9.48
CA ALA A 53 -1.53 -3.05 -8.51
C ALA A 53 -0.97 -1.62 -8.64
N ARG A 54 0.36 -1.50 -8.68
CA ARG A 54 1.04 -0.20 -8.87
C ARG A 54 0.66 0.45 -10.20
N LYS A 55 0.70 -0.30 -11.30
CA LYS A 55 0.31 0.20 -12.63
C LYS A 55 -1.13 0.75 -12.64
N ARG A 56 -2.07 0.05 -12.00
CA ARG A 56 -3.46 0.49 -11.93
C ARG A 56 -3.63 1.76 -11.10
N LEU A 57 -2.88 1.91 -10.01
CA LEU A 57 -2.84 3.15 -9.23
C LEU A 57 -2.25 4.31 -10.05
N ASP A 58 -1.13 4.08 -10.73
CA ASP A 58 -0.45 5.07 -11.57
C ASP A 58 -1.39 5.55 -12.70
N LEU A 59 -2.07 4.62 -13.39
CA LEU A 59 -3.05 4.93 -14.44
C LEU A 59 -4.27 5.73 -13.93
N ALA A 60 -4.64 5.56 -12.66
CA ALA A 60 -5.74 6.30 -12.05
C ALA A 60 -5.32 7.69 -11.53
N GLY A 61 -4.03 8.04 -11.65
CA GLY A 61 -3.48 9.26 -11.05
C GLY A 61 -3.36 9.20 -9.53
N ALA A 62 -3.46 8.00 -8.93
CA ALA A 62 -3.25 7.81 -7.50
C ALA A 62 -1.73 7.70 -7.23
N ARG A 63 -1.20 8.65 -6.47
CA ARG A 63 0.23 8.69 -6.16
C ARG A 63 0.62 7.54 -5.22
N CYS A 64 1.35 6.55 -5.73
CA CYS A 64 1.95 5.51 -4.88
C CYS A 64 3.14 6.08 -4.10
N LEU A 65 3.05 6.13 -2.76
CA LEU A 65 4.10 6.64 -1.88
C LEU A 65 5.23 5.62 -1.66
N GLY A 66 4.92 4.34 -1.80
CA GLY A 66 5.83 3.24 -1.56
C GLY A 66 5.09 1.94 -1.26
N LEU A 67 5.82 0.96 -0.75
CA LEU A 67 5.26 -0.33 -0.34
C LEU A 67 5.74 -0.73 1.05
N VAL A 68 4.88 -1.45 1.77
CA VAL A 68 5.20 -2.12 3.03
C VAL A 68 5.20 -3.61 2.80
N LEU A 69 6.34 -4.26 3.05
CA LEU A 69 6.45 -5.71 3.02
C LEU A 69 6.04 -6.26 4.39
N ASN A 70 4.86 -6.86 4.48
CA ASN A 70 4.30 -7.40 5.72
C ASN A 70 4.53 -8.91 5.82
N GLN A 71 4.53 -9.45 7.05
CA GLN A 71 4.74 -10.89 7.32
C GLN A 71 6.05 -11.45 6.77
N ARG A 72 7.10 -10.61 6.68
CA ARG A 72 8.43 -11.08 6.32
C ARG A 72 8.93 -12.06 7.39
N THR A 73 9.35 -13.23 6.95
CA THR A 73 10.09 -14.17 7.78
C THR A 73 11.58 -13.93 7.59
N ASP A 74 12.33 -13.99 8.69
CA ASP A 74 13.80 -13.98 8.67
C ASP A 74 14.27 -15.43 8.72
N PRO A 75 14.68 -16.02 7.58
CA PRO A 75 15.10 -17.42 7.54
C PRO A 75 16.46 -17.63 8.23
N ILE A 76 17.19 -16.54 8.50
CA ILE A 76 18.47 -16.57 9.19
C ILE A 76 18.18 -16.52 10.70
N PRO A 77 18.68 -17.49 11.49
CA PRO A 77 18.56 -17.44 12.95
C PRO A 77 19.11 -16.12 13.52
N ALA A 78 18.39 -15.52 14.47
CA ALA A 78 18.76 -14.27 15.14
C ALA A 78 20.24 -14.22 15.60
N MET A 79 20.77 -15.37 16.03
CA MET A 79 22.16 -15.54 16.48
C MET A 79 23.21 -15.15 15.42
N LEU A 80 22.88 -15.28 14.12
CA LEU A 80 23.77 -14.94 13.01
C LEU A 80 23.63 -13.47 12.53
N TYR A 81 22.69 -12.68 13.06
CA TYR A 81 22.62 -11.24 12.73
C TYR A 81 23.62 -10.40 13.55
N ASN A 82 24.05 -10.88 14.72
CA ASN A 82 24.94 -10.15 15.64
C ASN A 82 26.44 -10.30 15.32
N VAL A 83 26.81 -10.93 14.21
CA VAL A 83 28.21 -11.18 13.83
C VAL A 83 28.71 -10.28 12.68
N THR A 84 27.89 -9.32 12.25
CA THR A 84 28.22 -8.30 11.22
C THR A 84 27.97 -6.92 11.79
#